data_AF-A0AAV9LC51-F1
#
_entry.id   AF-A0AAV9LC51-F1
#
_cell.length_a   1.000
_cell.length_b   1.000
_cell.length_c   1.000
_cell.angle_alpha   90.00
_cell.angle_beta   90.00
_cell.angle_gamma   90.00
#
_symmetry.space_group_name_H-M   'P 1'
#
loop_
_entity.id
_entity.type
_entity.pdbx_description
1 polymer ?
#
loop_
_entity_poly.entity_id
_entity_poly.type
_entity_poly.pdbx_seq_one_letter_code
_entity_poly.pdbx_strand_id
1 'polypeptide(L)'
;MDSQKSSAGIKIAQISSNHGELFGVVGKPRLIHVNIGEDIVSKIMNLSQQGPMKICILSATGGICTIALQESATGGGIATYEGQFAIISLSGSITLSESSRTCDLNAMLSRPDHIVFGGYVAKLTAATPVQVVVSSFIPKKEKPESKRDDDAPKGIQLVDPPAVV
;
A
#
# COMPACT_ATOMS: atom_id res chain seq x y z
N MET A 1 -22.57 22.51 -22.31
CA MET A 1 -22.84 21.05 -22.28
C MET A 1 -21.49 20.39 -22.02
N ASP A 2 -21.05 20.39 -20.78
CA ASP A 2 -19.77 19.76 -20.41
C ASP A 2 -20.07 18.34 -19.94
N SER A 3 -19.80 17.38 -20.82
CA SER A 3 -19.92 15.96 -20.52
C SER A 3 -18.92 15.59 -19.43
N GLN A 4 -19.40 15.53 -18.19
CA GLN A 4 -18.68 14.93 -17.08
C GLN A 4 -18.53 13.43 -17.34
N LYS A 5 -17.39 13.04 -17.93
CA LYS A 5 -17.04 11.66 -18.21
C LYS A 5 -16.83 10.95 -16.86
N SER A 6 -17.86 10.28 -16.37
CA SER A 6 -17.80 9.39 -15.21
C SER A 6 -16.86 8.23 -15.54
N SER A 7 -15.60 8.35 -15.13
CA SER A 7 -14.67 7.22 -15.17
C SER A 7 -14.99 6.31 -14.00
N ALA A 8 -15.62 5.16 -14.26
CA ALA A 8 -15.78 4.11 -13.27
C ALA A 8 -14.39 3.56 -12.88
N GLY A 9 -13.75 4.17 -11.89
CA GLY A 9 -12.47 3.71 -11.36
C GLY A 9 -12.64 2.34 -10.69
N ILE A 10 -11.67 1.45 -10.90
CA ILE A 10 -11.63 0.15 -10.21
C ILE A 10 -11.47 0.44 -8.72
N LYS A 11 -12.36 -0.13 -7.90
CA LYS A 11 -12.28 -0.09 -6.43
C LYS A 11 -11.52 -1.32 -5.98
N ILE A 12 -10.42 -1.13 -5.25
CA ILE A 12 -9.71 -2.21 -4.55
C ILE A 12 -9.67 -1.89 -3.07
N ALA A 13 -9.67 -2.93 -2.24
CA ALA A 13 -9.27 -2.86 -0.86
C ALA A 13 -7.77 -3.12 -0.78
N GLN A 14 -7.05 -2.25 -0.09
CA GLN A 14 -5.63 -2.45 0.20
C GLN A 14 -5.48 -2.72 1.69
N ILE A 15 -4.94 -3.88 2.06
CA ILE A 15 -4.59 -4.19 3.44
C ILE A 15 -3.26 -3.47 3.73
N SER A 16 -3.26 -2.58 4.71
CA SER A 16 -2.06 -1.88 5.19
C SER A 16 -1.82 -2.26 6.65
N SER A 17 -0.59 -2.68 6.99
CA SER A 17 -0.24 -3.06 8.37
C SER A 17 -0.50 -1.97 9.41
N ASN A 18 -0.54 -0.69 9.00
CA ASN A 18 -0.67 0.45 9.93
C ASN A 18 -2.10 1.01 10.05
N HIS A 19 -3.01 0.70 9.13
CA HIS A 19 -4.33 1.36 9.06
C HIS A 19 -5.51 0.42 8.79
N GLY A 20 -5.31 -0.91 8.74
CA GLY A 20 -6.35 -1.86 8.36
C GLY A 20 -6.64 -1.85 6.86
N GLU A 21 -7.85 -2.22 6.46
CA GLU A 21 -8.27 -2.18 5.06
C GLU A 21 -8.58 -0.74 4.61
N LEU A 22 -7.84 -0.26 3.61
CA LEU A 22 -8.07 1.02 2.96
C LEU A 22 -8.82 0.80 1.65
N PHE A 23 -10.03 1.34 1.54
CA PHE A 23 -10.77 1.40 0.28
C PHE A 23 -10.40 2.67 -0.49
N GLY A 24 -10.18 2.53 -1.80
CA GLY A 24 -9.82 3.67 -2.63
C GLY A 24 -10.12 3.46 -4.09
N VAL A 25 -9.80 4.49 -4.87
CA VAL A 25 -9.91 4.44 -6.33
C VAL A 25 -8.52 4.19 -6.89
N VAL A 26 -8.42 3.19 -7.76
CA VAL A 26 -7.20 2.85 -8.49
C VAL A 26 -7.14 3.66 -9.78
N GLY A 27 -6.00 4.29 -10.01
CA GLY A 27 -5.69 4.97 -11.25
C GLY A 27 -5.48 4.02 -12.42
N LYS A 28 -4.93 4.56 -13.52
CA LYS A 28 -4.60 3.76 -14.70
C LYS A 28 -3.37 2.89 -14.40
N PRO A 29 -3.41 1.56 -14.63
CA PRO A 29 -2.24 0.71 -14.53
C PRO A 29 -1.11 1.15 -15.47
N ARG A 30 0.14 1.04 -15.00
CA ARG A 30 1.37 1.36 -15.74
C ARG A 30 2.33 0.18 -15.65
N LEU A 31 2.97 -0.13 -16.77
CA LEU A 31 4.02 -1.13 -16.84
C LEU A 31 5.38 -0.47 -16.60
N ILE A 32 6.16 -1.02 -15.66
CA ILE A 32 7.53 -0.63 -15.39
C ILE A 32 8.43 -1.76 -15.86
N HIS A 33 9.45 -1.41 -16.63
CA HIS A 33 10.52 -2.33 -17.02
C HIS A 33 11.70 -2.15 -16.07
N VAL A 34 12.19 -3.24 -15.51
CA VAL A 34 13.36 -3.30 -14.64
C VAL A 34 14.43 -4.10 -15.38
N ASN A 35 15.61 -3.51 -15.52
CA ASN A 35 16.73 -4.12 -16.21
C ASN A 35 17.47 -5.10 -15.29
N ILE A 36 18.27 -5.98 -15.90
CA ILE A 36 19.14 -6.90 -15.16
C ILE A 36 20.07 -6.11 -14.23
N GLY A 37 20.20 -6.56 -12.99
CA GLY A 37 21.03 -5.94 -11.96
C GLY A 37 20.38 -4.76 -11.23
N GLU A 38 19.22 -4.27 -11.67
CA GLU A 38 18.51 -3.21 -10.97
C GLU A 38 17.67 -3.76 -9.80
N ASP A 39 17.55 -2.94 -8.74
CA ASP A 39 16.64 -3.22 -7.64
C ASP A 39 15.22 -2.73 -7.96
N ILE A 40 14.27 -3.66 -7.91
CA ILE A 40 12.85 -3.42 -8.16
C ILE A 40 12.29 -2.44 -7.14
N VAL A 41 12.62 -2.61 -5.86
CA VAL A 41 12.07 -1.78 -4.77
C VAL A 41 12.48 -0.32 -4.98
N SER A 42 13.77 -0.07 -5.18
CA SER A 42 14.31 1.26 -5.49
C SER A 42 13.68 1.89 -6.73
N LYS A 43 13.46 1.10 -7.79
CA LYS A 43 12.87 1.63 -9.04
C LYS A 43 11.42 2.08 -8.85
N ILE A 44 10.61 1.34 -8.10
CA ILE A 44 9.22 1.72 -7.78
C ILE A 44 9.22 2.90 -6.78
N MET A 45 10.12 2.92 -5.81
CA MET A 45 10.30 4.03 -4.87
C MET A 45 10.72 5.34 -5.55
N ASN A 46 11.42 5.27 -6.68
CA ASN A 46 11.72 6.46 -7.49
C ASN A 46 10.50 6.95 -8.27
N LEU A 47 9.61 6.05 -8.70
CA LEU A 47 8.36 6.45 -9.36
C LEU A 47 7.38 7.13 -8.40
N SER A 48 7.36 6.74 -7.13
CA SER A 48 6.52 7.43 -6.13
C SER A 48 6.96 8.87 -5.86
N GLN A 49 8.16 9.28 -6.30
CA GLN A 49 8.64 10.67 -6.18
C GLN A 49 8.03 11.60 -7.23
N GLN A 50 7.48 11.06 -8.31
CA GLN A 50 6.95 11.85 -9.42
C GLN A 50 5.54 12.41 -9.13
N GLY A 51 5.01 12.24 -7.92
CA GLY A 51 3.77 12.90 -7.46
C GLY A 51 3.28 12.37 -6.10
N PRO A 52 2.27 13.01 -5.48
CA PRO A 52 1.77 12.67 -4.14
C PRO A 52 0.93 11.38 -4.07
N MET A 53 1.08 10.46 -5.03
CA MET A 53 0.23 9.29 -5.16
C MET A 53 0.81 8.08 -4.43
N LYS A 54 -0.03 7.35 -3.68
CA LYS A 54 0.32 6.00 -3.19
C LYS A 54 0.40 5.07 -4.40
N ILE A 55 1.34 4.13 -4.39
CA ILE A 55 1.48 3.14 -5.46
C ILE A 55 1.06 1.77 -4.93
N CYS A 56 0.24 1.05 -5.69
CA CYS A 56 -0.02 -0.36 -5.49
C CYS A 56 0.71 -1.17 -6.56
N ILE A 57 1.39 -2.23 -6.15
CA ILE A 57 1.90 -3.26 -7.06
C ILE A 57 0.77 -4.27 -7.28
N LEU A 58 0.40 -4.46 -8.54
CA LEU A 58 -0.64 -5.41 -8.94
C LEU A 58 -0.04 -6.78 -9.25
N SER A 59 1.13 -6.79 -9.91
CA SER A 59 1.86 -8.01 -10.23
C SER A 59 3.30 -7.70 -10.68
N ALA A 60 4.13 -8.74 -10.74
CA ALA A 60 5.39 -8.71 -11.47
C ALA A 60 5.71 -10.06 -12.10
N THR A 61 6.54 -10.05 -13.14
CA THR A 61 7.00 -11.24 -13.84
C THR A 61 8.45 -11.07 -14.27
N GLY A 62 9.25 -12.11 -14.02
CA GLY A 62 10.67 -12.18 -14.36
C GLY A 62 11.46 -12.96 -13.31
N GLY A 63 12.79 -12.91 -13.41
CA GLY A 63 13.72 -13.59 -12.52
C GLY A 63 14.47 -12.63 -11.59
N ILE A 64 14.78 -13.10 -10.39
CA ILE A 64 15.50 -12.39 -9.32
C ILE A 64 16.81 -13.13 -9.01
N CYS A 65 17.90 -12.39 -8.75
CA CYS A 65 19.19 -12.97 -8.35
C CYS A 65 19.53 -12.77 -6.87
N THR A 66 19.10 -11.66 -6.28
CA THR A 66 19.32 -11.36 -4.86
C THR A 66 18.03 -10.89 -4.23
N ILE A 67 17.69 -11.50 -3.11
CA ILE A 67 16.47 -11.23 -2.33
C ILE A 67 16.89 -10.89 -0.91
N ALA A 68 16.34 -9.81 -0.35
CA ALA A 68 16.39 -9.59 1.09
C ALA A 68 14.96 -9.64 1.63
N LEU A 69 14.69 -10.60 2.52
CA LEU A 69 13.43 -10.74 3.23
C LEU A 69 13.54 -10.17 4.64
N GLN A 70 12.50 -9.50 5.09
CA GLN A 70 12.40 -8.93 6.43
C GLN A 70 11.49 -9.80 7.30
N GLU A 71 11.94 -10.08 8.52
CA GLU A 71 11.24 -10.94 9.48
C GLU A 71 9.88 -10.38 9.92
N SER A 72 9.73 -9.06 9.94
CA SER A 72 8.45 -8.40 10.21
C SER A 72 8.23 -7.19 9.31
N ALA A 73 6.96 -6.90 9.01
CA ALA A 73 6.56 -5.71 8.24
C ALA A 73 6.96 -4.39 8.89
N THR A 74 7.14 -4.39 10.22
CA THR A 74 7.41 -3.20 11.04
C THR A 74 8.88 -3.04 11.40
N GLY A 75 9.76 -3.93 10.93
CA GLY A 75 11.18 -3.95 11.32
C GLY A 75 11.60 -5.27 11.97
N GLY A 76 12.85 -5.68 11.78
CA GLY A 76 13.35 -6.95 12.34
C GLY A 76 14.64 -7.40 11.65
N GLY A 77 14.99 -8.68 11.82
CA GLY A 77 16.09 -9.29 11.10
C GLY A 77 15.89 -9.27 9.58
N ILE A 78 16.99 -9.18 8.84
CA ILE A 78 17.01 -9.28 7.38
C ILE A 78 17.72 -10.57 7.00
N ALA A 79 17.05 -11.44 6.26
CA ALA A 79 17.62 -12.63 5.66
C ALA A 79 17.87 -12.38 4.17
N THR A 80 19.12 -12.53 3.72
CA THR A 80 19.50 -12.34 2.31
C THR A 80 19.75 -13.69 1.65
N TYR A 81 19.19 -13.86 0.45
CA TYR A 81 19.30 -15.06 -0.36
C TYR A 81 19.83 -14.68 -1.75
N GLU A 82 20.80 -15.45 -2.23
CA GLU A 82 21.36 -15.32 -3.57
C GLU A 82 21.13 -16.60 -4.37
N GLY A 83 20.89 -16.46 -5.67
CA GLY A 83 20.58 -17.58 -6.55
C GLY A 83 19.90 -17.12 -7.82
N GLN A 84 19.07 -17.98 -8.42
CA GLN A 84 18.16 -17.60 -9.49
C GLN A 84 16.77 -18.02 -9.06
N PHE A 85 15.85 -17.06 -9.02
CA PHE A 85 14.51 -17.27 -8.50
C PHE A 85 13.49 -16.73 -9.50
N ALA A 86 12.41 -17.46 -9.77
CA ALA A 86 11.32 -16.95 -10.58
C ALA A 86 10.25 -16.30 -9.69
N ILE A 87 9.76 -15.13 -10.11
CA ILE A 87 8.65 -14.44 -9.44
C ILE A 87 7.37 -15.25 -9.67
N ILE A 88 6.77 -15.74 -8.58
CA ILE A 88 5.43 -16.34 -8.59
C ILE A 88 4.39 -15.25 -8.34
N SER A 89 4.64 -14.41 -7.34
CA SER A 89 3.81 -13.27 -7.01
C SER A 89 4.65 -12.17 -6.38
N LEU A 90 4.32 -10.92 -6.71
CA LEU A 90 4.82 -9.73 -6.05
C LEU A 90 3.63 -8.78 -5.90
N SER A 91 3.32 -8.41 -4.67
CA SER A 91 2.20 -7.52 -4.37
C SER A 91 2.54 -6.60 -3.21
N GLY A 92 1.75 -5.55 -3.04
CA GLY A 92 1.88 -4.64 -1.91
C GLY A 92 1.76 -3.18 -2.31
N SER A 93 2.20 -2.29 -1.43
CA SER A 93 2.06 -0.85 -1.64
C SER A 93 3.24 -0.04 -1.14
N ILE A 94 3.37 1.15 -1.72
CA ILE A 94 4.29 2.18 -1.28
C ILE A 94 3.47 3.40 -0.89
N THR A 95 3.56 3.76 0.38
CA THR A 95 2.89 4.93 0.93
C THR A 95 3.92 5.98 1.30
N LEU A 96 3.71 7.20 0.80
CA LEU A 96 4.44 8.39 1.22
C LEU A 96 3.66 9.06 2.37
N SER A 97 4.32 9.21 3.51
CA SER A 97 3.91 10.07 4.62
C SER A 97 4.80 11.31 4.66
N GLU A 98 4.39 12.37 5.36
CA GLU A 98 5.09 13.66 5.44
C GLU A 98 6.54 13.53 5.91
N SER A 99 6.84 12.53 6.76
CA SER A 99 8.15 12.32 7.36
C SER A 99 8.84 11.02 6.97
N SER A 100 8.14 10.09 6.29
CA SER A 100 8.67 8.77 6.01
C SER A 100 8.01 8.12 4.80
N ARG A 101 8.75 7.25 4.12
CA ARG A 101 8.20 6.35 3.11
C ARG A 101 8.14 4.95 3.69
N THR A 102 6.97 4.34 3.64
CA THR A 102 6.77 2.95 4.02
C THR A 102 6.53 2.14 2.76
N CYS A 103 7.31 1.08 2.62
CA CYS A 103 7.22 0.12 1.53
C CYS A 103 6.79 -1.20 2.14
N ASP A 104 5.54 -1.60 1.88
CA ASP A 104 4.96 -2.84 2.37
C ASP A 104 4.75 -3.75 1.17
N LEU A 105 5.80 -4.51 0.83
CA LEU A 105 5.83 -5.42 -0.30
C LEU A 105 6.01 -6.84 0.20
N ASN A 106 5.26 -7.76 -0.40
CA ASN A 106 5.43 -9.19 -0.21
C ASN A 106 5.78 -9.86 -1.54
N ALA A 107 6.60 -10.89 -1.48
CA ALA A 107 6.92 -11.70 -2.65
C ALA A 107 6.84 -13.19 -2.34
N MET A 108 6.46 -13.96 -3.34
CA MET A 108 6.57 -15.41 -3.38
C MET A 108 7.41 -15.80 -4.58
N LEU A 109 8.43 -16.63 -4.34
CA LEU A 109 9.51 -16.90 -5.28
C LEU A 109 9.75 -18.41 -5.33
N SER A 110 10.04 -18.93 -6.53
CA SER A 110 10.44 -20.33 -6.72
C SER A 110 11.91 -20.43 -7.04
N ARG A 111 12.56 -21.44 -6.47
CA ARG A 111 13.87 -21.90 -6.92
C ARG A 111 13.73 -22.95 -8.03
N PRO A 112 14.81 -23.23 -8.78
CA PRO A 112 14.84 -24.31 -9.78
C PRO A 112 14.60 -25.71 -9.19
N ASP A 113 14.83 -25.88 -7.89
CA ASP A 113 14.54 -27.11 -7.13
C ASP A 113 13.06 -27.28 -6.76
N HIS A 114 12.17 -26.45 -7.33
CA HIS A 114 10.72 -26.44 -7.08
C HIS A 114 10.31 -26.02 -5.66
N ILE A 115 11.24 -25.51 -4.85
CA ILE A 115 10.93 -24.99 -3.53
C ILE A 115 10.42 -23.55 -3.65
N VAL A 116 9.31 -23.28 -2.98
CA VAL A 116 8.70 -21.95 -2.91
C VAL A 116 8.91 -21.36 -1.52
N PHE A 117 9.27 -20.08 -1.48
CA PHE A 117 9.42 -19.31 -0.26
C PHE A 117 9.02 -17.85 -0.49
N GLY A 118 8.82 -17.10 0.58
CA GLY A 118 8.34 -15.73 0.49
C GLY A 118 8.35 -15.00 1.81
N GLY A 119 7.98 -13.73 1.77
CA GLY A 119 7.94 -12.85 2.93
C GLY A 119 7.91 -11.38 2.57
N TYR A 120 8.08 -10.52 3.57
CA TYR A 120 8.22 -9.08 3.38
C TYR A 120 9.54 -8.76 2.69
N VAL A 121 9.48 -7.89 1.69
CA VAL A 121 10.60 -7.58 0.82
C VAL A 121 11.31 -6.33 1.31
N ALA A 122 12.60 -6.46 1.62
CA ALA A 122 13.50 -5.34 1.78
C ALA A 122 14.24 -4.98 0.48
N LYS A 123 14.58 -5.96 -0.37
CA LYS A 123 15.30 -5.76 -1.64
C LYS A 123 15.01 -6.90 -2.64
N LEU A 124 14.92 -6.57 -3.93
CA LEU A 124 14.78 -7.56 -5.02
C LEU A 124 15.59 -7.13 -6.25
N THR A 125 16.72 -7.79 -6.50
CA THR A 125 17.58 -7.48 -7.66
C THR A 125 17.26 -8.38 -8.85
N ALA A 126 17.02 -7.79 -10.01
CA ALA A 126 16.58 -8.52 -11.20
C ALA A 126 17.71 -9.36 -11.84
N ALA A 127 17.45 -10.64 -12.07
CA ALA A 127 18.33 -11.54 -12.84
C ALA A 127 18.02 -11.51 -14.34
N THR A 128 16.77 -11.21 -14.69
CA THR A 128 16.28 -11.06 -16.08
C THR A 128 15.61 -9.70 -16.22
N PRO A 129 15.25 -9.25 -17.43
CA PRO A 129 14.27 -8.18 -17.55
C PRO A 129 13.01 -8.54 -16.76
N VAL A 130 12.61 -7.67 -15.83
CA VAL A 130 11.40 -7.84 -15.00
C VAL A 130 10.38 -6.80 -15.41
N GLN A 131 9.14 -7.24 -15.54
CA GLN A 131 7.99 -6.39 -15.79
C GLN A 131 7.17 -6.28 -14.51
N VAL A 132 6.88 -5.06 -14.09
CA VAL A 132 6.04 -4.78 -12.91
C VAL A 132 4.83 -3.97 -13.34
N VAL A 133 3.64 -4.42 -12.98
CA VAL A 133 2.41 -3.66 -13.18
C VAL A 133 2.09 -2.94 -11.89
N VAL A 134 2.03 -1.61 -11.96
CA VAL A 134 1.67 -0.75 -10.83
C VAL A 134 0.48 0.12 -11.16
N SER A 135 -0.19 0.63 -10.13
CA SER A 135 -1.15 1.70 -10.30
C SER A 135 -1.06 2.69 -9.15
N SER A 136 -1.48 3.93 -9.40
CA SER A 136 -1.74 4.87 -8.32
C SER A 136 -3.01 4.47 -7.55
N PHE A 137 -3.03 4.81 -6.27
CA PHE A 137 -4.14 4.59 -5.38
C PHE A 137 -4.41 5.84 -4.55
N ILE A 138 -5.68 6.27 -4.56
CA ILE A 138 -6.14 7.39 -3.76
C ILE A 138 -7.07 6.80 -2.68
N PRO A 139 -6.63 6.76 -1.40
CA PRO A 139 -7.48 6.29 -0.33
C PRO A 139 -8.67 7.22 -0.17
N LYS A 140 -9.87 6.66 0.03
CA LYS A 140 -11.00 7.47 0.50
C LYS A 140 -10.74 7.83 1.95
N LYS A 141 -10.71 9.13 2.27
CA LYS A 141 -10.84 9.55 3.66
C LYS A 141 -12.28 9.25 4.07
N GLU A 142 -12.47 8.45 5.12
CA GLU A 142 -13.76 8.46 5.81
C GLU A 142 -13.99 9.89 6.30
N LYS A 143 -15.10 10.49 5.88
CA LYS A 143 -15.53 11.75 6.48
C LYS A 143 -15.87 11.41 7.94
N PRO A 144 -15.37 12.15 8.94
CA PRO A 144 -15.93 12.04 10.27
C PRO A 144 -17.43 12.34 10.15
N GLU A 145 -18.27 11.42 10.62
CA GLU A 145 -19.70 11.67 10.74
C GLU A 145 -19.87 12.93 11.58
N SER A 146 -20.35 14.01 10.96
CA SER A 146 -20.80 15.19 11.69
C SER A 146 -21.98 14.74 12.54
N LYS A 147 -21.79 14.71 13.86
CA LYS A 147 -22.91 14.69 14.81
C LYS A 147 -23.86 15.81 14.38
N ARG A 148 -25.11 15.45 14.09
CA ARG A 148 -26.16 16.41 13.84
C ARG A 148 -26.35 17.18 15.15
N ASP A 149 -26.11 18.48 15.12
CA ASP A 149 -26.65 19.38 16.13
C ASP A 149 -28.17 19.38 15.96
N ASP A 150 -28.87 18.61 16.79
CA ASP A 150 -30.32 18.75 16.95
C ASP A 150 -30.58 20.00 17.79
N ASP A 151 -31.16 21.00 17.13
CA ASP A 151 -31.63 22.24 17.72
C ASP A 151 -32.99 22.04 18.43
N ALA A 152 -33.06 22.64 19.63
CA ALA A 152 -34.23 23.10 20.40
C ALA A 152 -35.04 22.13 21.30
N PRO A 153 -35.70 22.61 22.40
CA PRO A 153 -35.76 23.98 22.95
C PRO A 153 -35.41 24.11 24.48
N LYS A 154 -35.31 25.36 24.94
CA LYS A 154 -35.15 25.80 26.35
C LYS A 154 -36.40 25.51 27.22
N GLY A 155 -36.17 25.16 28.50
CA GLY A 155 -37.14 25.14 29.63
C GLY A 155 -37.14 23.78 30.33
N ILE A 156 -36.98 23.60 31.65
CA ILE A 156 -37.50 24.33 32.83
C ILE A 156 -36.47 24.19 33.97
N GLN A 157 -36.30 25.24 34.80
CA GLN A 157 -35.46 25.18 36.01
C GLN A 157 -36.07 24.25 37.07
N LEU A 158 -35.26 23.33 37.60
CA LEU A 158 -35.57 22.61 38.82
C LEU A 158 -35.11 23.49 40.01
N VAL A 159 -36.07 24.03 40.75
CA VAL A 159 -35.81 24.76 42.00
C VAL A 159 -35.39 23.76 43.08
N ASP A 160 -34.21 23.97 43.66
CA ASP A 160 -33.75 23.20 44.83
C ASP A 160 -34.64 23.50 46.06
N PRO A 161 -35.01 22.50 46.87
CA PRO A 161 -35.79 22.73 48.08
C PRO A 161 -34.94 23.42 49.16
N PRO A 162 -35.53 24.32 49.99
CA PRO A 162 -34.81 25.01 51.05
C PRO A 162 -34.39 24.03 52.15
N ALA A 163 -33.15 24.18 52.63
CA ALA A 163 -32.63 23.43 53.77
C ALA A 163 -33.45 23.73 55.04
N VAL A 164 -33.92 22.68 55.71
CA VAL A 164 -34.52 22.78 57.04
C VAL A 164 -33.38 22.87 58.07
N VAL A 165 -33.52 23.85 58.97
CA VAL A 165 -32.61 24.23 60.06
C VAL A 165 -32.36 23.07 61.03
#